data_AF-B5GE58-F1
#
_entry.id   AF-B5GE58-F1
#
_cell.length_a   1.000
_cell.length_b   1.000
_cell.length_c   1.000
_cell.angle_alpha   90.00
_cell.angle_beta   90.00
_cell.angle_gamma   90.00
#
_symmetry.space_group_name_H-M   'P 1'
#
loop_
_entity.id
_entity.type
_entity.pdbx_description
1 polymer ?
#
loop_
_entity_poly.entity_id
_entity_poly.type
_entity_poly.pdbx_seq_one_letter_code
_entity_poly.pdbx_strand_id
1 'polypeptide(L)' 'MRTNACERCGRVIRRGEEIEEIPRDAISGARPSATVHAACPRDRRRHARLRRELAAARAAH' A
#
# COMPACT_ATOMS: atom_id res chain seq x y z
N MET A 1 7.19 14.39 12.06
CA MET A 1 7.43 13.16 11.26
C MET A 1 6.27 13.00 10.29
N ARG A 2 6.50 13.00 8.98
CA ARG A 2 5.42 12.76 8.00
C ARG A 2 5.00 11.29 8.10
N THR A 3 3.74 11.06 8.44
CA THR A 3 3.14 9.73 8.45
C THR A 3 2.96 9.30 7.00
N ASN A 4 3.85 8.46 6.47
CA ASN A 4 3.71 7.95 5.10
C ASN A 4 2.58 6.92 5.07
N ALA A 5 1.57 7.13 4.23
CA ALA A 5 0.56 6.13 3.97
C ALA A 5 0.99 5.26 2.79
N CYS A 6 0.81 3.95 2.91
CA CYS A 6 1.05 3.01 1.83
C CYS A 6 0.02 3.24 0.73
N GLU A 7 0.48 3.59 -0.47
CA GLU A 7 -0.41 3.93 -1.60
C GLU A 7 -1.10 2.70 -2.21
N ARG A 8 -0.75 1.48 -1.78
CA ARG A 8 -1.42 0.23 -2.17
C ARG A 8 -2.59 -0.12 -1.25
N CYS A 9 -2.40 -0.09 0.07
CA CYS A 9 -3.41 -0.50 1.04
C CYS A 9 -4.13 0.67 1.73
N GLY A 10 -3.61 1.89 1.62
CA GLY A 10 -4.11 3.09 2.29
C GLY A 10 -3.83 3.14 3.80
N ARG A 11 -3.12 2.15 4.36
CA ARG A 11 -2.76 2.15 5.78
C ARG A 11 -1.51 2.99 6.02
N VAL A 12 -1.43 3.55 7.21
CA VAL A 12 -0.22 4.19 7.73
C VAL A 12 0.92 3.17 7.77
N ILE A 13 2.06 3.55 7.18
CA ILE A 13 3.33 2.86 7.34
C ILE A 13 3.92 3.28 8.68
N ARG A 14 4.23 2.31 9.53
CA ARG A 14 4.85 2.53 10.83
C ARG A 14 6.37 2.45 10.73
N ARG A 15 7.04 3.06 11.72
CA ARG A 15 8.51 2.97 11.85
C ARG A 15 8.90 1.50 12.06
N GLY A 16 9.85 1.01 11.27
CA GLY A 16 10.30 -0.38 11.31
C GLY A 16 9.54 -1.32 10.36
N GLU A 17 8.50 -0.86 9.67
CA GLU A 17 7.92 -1.63 8.56
C GLU A 17 8.79 -1.48 7.30
N GLU A 18 9.01 -2.60 6.61
CA GLU A 18 9.75 -2.61 5.35
C GLU A 18 8.90 -1.98 4.23
N ILE A 19 9.51 -1.03 3.53
CA ILE A 19 8.87 -0.28 2.46
C ILE A 19 9.61 -0.43 1.14
N GLU A 20 8.84 -0.40 0.05
CA GLU A 20 9.33 -0.33 -1.32
C GLU A 20 8.91 1.04 -1.88
N GLU A 21 9.86 1.76 -2.49
CA GLU A 21 9.57 2.96 -3.27
C GLU A 21 9.48 2.58 -4.75
N ILE A 22 8.30 2.79 -5.33
CA ILE A 22 8.05 2.47 -6.73
C ILE A 22 8.16 3.76 -7.52
N PRO A 23 9.13 3.91 -8.43
CA PRO A 23 9.21 5.07 -9.29
C PRO A 23 7.95 5.12 -10.18
N ARG A 24 7.35 6.30 -10.30
CA ARG A 24 6.28 6.59 -11.26
C ARG A 24 6.85 7.44 -12.37
N ASP A 25 6.42 7.21 -13.61
CA ASP A 25 6.69 8.13 -14.69
C ASP A 25 6.20 9.53 -14.30
N ALA A 26 7.15 10.44 -14.08
CA ALA A 26 6.92 11.80 -13.65
C ALA A 26 6.47 12.66 -14.83
N ILE A 27 5.44 12.22 -15.55
CA ILE A 27 4.78 13.05 -16.56
C ILE A 27 3.74 13.86 -15.78
N SER A 28 4.01 15.17 -15.65
CA SER A 28 3.13 16.18 -15.03
C SER A 28 3.14 16.28 -13.49
N GLY A 29 4.28 16.59 -12.86
CA GLY A 29 4.33 17.19 -11.51
C GLY A 29 3.76 16.36 -10.34
N ALA A 30 3.31 15.13 -10.59
CA ALA A 30 2.87 14.19 -9.56
C ALA A 30 4.09 13.65 -8.78
N ARG A 31 3.85 13.19 -7.54
CA ARG A 31 4.89 12.60 -6.68
C ARG A 31 5.72 11.57 -7.47
N PRO A 32 7.05 11.71 -7.52
CA PRO A 32 7.92 10.91 -8.39
C PRO A 32 8.01 9.44 -7.95
N SER A 33 7.67 9.14 -6.69
CA SER A 33 7.66 7.77 -6.16
C SER A 33 6.38 7.49 -5.36
N ALA A 34 5.91 6.25 -5.48
CA ALA A 34 4.92 5.66 -4.59
C ALA A 34 5.61 4.99 -3.41
N THR A 35 5.21 5.30 -2.18
CA THR A 35 5.68 4.53 -1.01
C THR A 35 4.66 3.44 -0.69
N VAL A 36 5.10 2.18 -0.64
CA VAL A 36 4.25 1.03 -0.30
C VAL A 36 4.94 0.11 0.68
N HIS A 37 4.19 -0.69 1.43
CA HIS A 37 4.77 -1.81 2.19
C HIS A 37 5.40 -2.83 1.21
N ALA A 38 6.58 -3.35 1.53
CA ALA A 38 7.22 -4.40 0.72
C ALA A 38 6.32 -5.66 0.58
N ALA A 39 5.61 -6.01 1.66
CA ALA A 39 4.66 -7.13 1.67
C ALA A 39 3.33 -6.85 0.94
N CYS A 40 3.03 -5.62 0.52
CA CYS A 40 1.78 -5.35 -0.18
C CYS A 40 1.80 -5.95 -1.59
N PRO A 41 0.78 -6.72 -2.00
CA PRO A 41 0.76 -7.36 -3.31
C PRO A 41 0.86 -6.33 -4.44
N ARG A 42 1.68 -6.64 -5.47
CA ARG A 42 1.94 -5.76 -6.62
C ARG A 42 0.70 -5.51 -7.47
N ASP A 43 -0.14 -6.54 -7.62
CA ASP A 43 -1.38 -6.46 -8.38
C ASP A 43 -2.52 -5.85 -7.55
N ARG A 44 -3.06 -4.70 -8.00
CA ARG A 44 -4.17 -3.99 -7.35
C ARG A 44 -5.46 -4.81 -7.29
N ARG A 45 -5.76 -5.65 -8.28
CA ARG A 45 -6.95 -6.53 -8.25
C ARG A 45 -6.79 -7.60 -7.19
N ARG A 46 -5.59 -8.20 -7.10
CA ARG A 46 -5.24 -9.16 -6.04
C ARG A 46 -5.31 -8.50 -4.66
N HIS A 47 -4.91 -7.24 -4.55
CA HIS A 47 -5.01 -6.45 -3.32
C HIS A 47 -6.48 -6.24 -2.89
N ALA A 48 -7.34 -5.81 -3.80
CA ALA A 48 -8.76 -5.58 -3.51
C ALA A 48 -9.48 -6.88 -3.09
N ARG A 49 -9.09 -8.02 -3.69
CA ARG A 49 -9.56 -9.33 -3.29
C ARG A 49 -9.10 -9.69 -1.87
N LEU A 50 -7.80 -9.60 -1.59
CA LEU A 50 -7.23 -9.86 -0.25
C LEU A 50 -7.86 -9.00 0.84
N ARG A 51 -8.18 -7.73 0.55
CA ARG A 51 -8.88 -6.87 1.52
C ARG A 51 -10.29 -7.34 1.83
N ARG A 52 -11.04 -7.81 0.82
CA ARG A 52 -12.37 -8.36 1.02
C ARG A 52 -12.32 -9.66 1.80
N GLU A 53 -11.38 -10.55 1.46
CA GLU A 53 -11.17 -11.81 2.18
C GLU A 53 -10.77 -11.56 3.64
N LEU A 54 -9.85 -10.62 3.90
CA LEU A 54 -9.43 -10.27 5.26
C LEU A 54 -10.56 -9.62 6.07
N ALA A 55 -11.38 -8.77 5.43
CA ALA A 55 -12.54 -8.16 6.09
C ALA A 55 -13.61 -9.21 6.44
N ALA A 56 -13.88 -10.14 5.52
CA ALA A 56 -14.80 -11.25 5.75
C ALA A 56 -14.32 -12.18 6.87
N ALA A 57 -13.03 -12.55 6.87
CA ALA A 57 -12.45 -13.38 7.93
C ALA A 57 -12.54 -12.74 9.32
N ARG A 58 -12.40 -11.41 9.40
CA ARG A 58 -12.56 -10.66 10.66
C ARG A 58 -14.01 -10.57 11.14
N ALA A 59 -14.98 -10.61 10.23
CA ALA A 59 -16.41 -10.60 10.59
C ALA A 59 -16.93 -11.97 11.02
N ALA A 60 -16.17 -13.04 10.73
CA ALA A 60 -16.50 -14.42 11.08
C ALA A 60 -15.95 -14.85 12.46
N HIS A 61 -15.17 -13.99 13.13
CA HIS A 61 -14.66 -14.15 14.49
C HIS A 61 -15.34 -13.16 15.43
#